data_AF-A0A2D6BUU4-F1
#
_entry.id   AF-A0A2D6BUU4-F1
#
_cell.length_a   1.000
_cell.length_b   1.000
_cell.length_c   1.000
_cell.angle_alpha   90.00
_cell.angle_beta   90.00
_cell.angle_gamma   90.00
#
_symmetry.space_group_name_H-M   'P 1'
#
loop_
_entity.id
_entity.type
_entity.pdbx_description
1 polymer ?
#
loop_
_entity_poly.entity_id
_entity_poly.type
_entity_poly.pdbx_seq_one_letter_code
_entity_poly.pdbx_strand_id
1 'polypeptide(L)'
;MMLDNPKGAQNHVFNVGNRGGEVTMKELALMMRELAAEITGKDAFLEHPIEEITGEKFYGDGYEDCDRRVPDVSKAEARLGWKPKTSLRETLRVTMTHYFEQYGRPAGLHPAQP
;
A
#
# COMPACT_ATOMS: atom_id res chain seq x y z
N MET A 1 -20.27 -3.08 3.60
CA MET A 1 -20.59 -3.65 2.26
C MET A 1 -21.05 -5.10 2.35
N MET A 2 -20.14 -6.07 2.51
CA MET A 2 -20.51 -7.50 2.47
C MET A 2 -21.39 -7.88 3.65
N LEU A 3 -21.06 -7.36 4.84
CA LEU A 3 -21.85 -7.55 6.06
C LEU A 3 -23.25 -6.90 5.96
N ASP A 4 -23.36 -5.78 5.25
CA ASP A 4 -24.63 -5.04 5.07
C ASP A 4 -25.49 -5.61 3.92
N ASN A 5 -24.93 -6.49 3.08
CA ASN A 5 -25.64 -7.19 2.02
C ASN A 5 -25.29 -8.70 2.00
N PRO A 6 -25.72 -9.47 3.02
CA PRO A 6 -25.39 -10.90 3.12
C PRO A 6 -25.89 -11.70 1.92
N LYS A 7 -27.09 -11.38 1.39
CA LYS A 7 -27.66 -12.06 0.21
C LYS A 7 -26.81 -11.86 -1.04
N GLY A 8 -26.25 -10.66 -1.23
CA GLY A 8 -25.37 -10.35 -2.36
C GLY A 8 -23.97 -10.95 -2.23
N ALA A 9 -23.52 -11.22 -1.01
CA ALA A 9 -22.16 -11.69 -0.70
C ALA A 9 -22.04 -13.21 -0.47
N GLN A 10 -23.10 -13.87 -0.03
CA GLN A 10 -23.08 -15.29 0.34
C GLN A 10 -22.59 -16.18 -0.80
N ASN A 11 -21.67 -17.09 -0.49
CA ASN A 11 -21.08 -18.06 -1.43
C ASN A 11 -20.34 -17.44 -2.63
N HIS A 12 -19.88 -16.20 -2.51
CA HIS A 12 -19.10 -15.52 -3.54
C HIS A 12 -17.68 -15.19 -3.08
N VAL A 13 -16.72 -15.41 -3.98
CA VAL A 13 -15.35 -14.88 -3.85
C VAL A 13 -15.26 -13.59 -4.65
N PHE A 14 -14.78 -12.52 -4.01
CA PHE A 14 -14.63 -11.19 -4.59
C PHE A 14 -13.15 -10.79 -4.59
N ASN A 15 -12.66 -10.26 -5.71
CA ASN A 15 -11.41 -9.51 -5.68
C ASN A 15 -11.72 -8.11 -5.14
N VAL A 16 -10.91 -7.64 -4.20
CA VAL A 16 -10.98 -6.28 -3.65
C VAL A 16 -9.63 -5.63 -3.89
N GLY A 17 -9.61 -4.56 -4.68
CA GLY A 17 -8.41 -3.79 -4.95
C GLY A 17 -8.66 -2.63 -5.89
N ASN A 18 -7.63 -1.81 -6.13
CA ASN A 18 -7.73 -0.64 -6.99
C ASN A 18 -6.86 -0.81 -8.23
N ARG A 19 -7.50 -0.93 -9.41
CA ARG A 19 -6.79 -1.03 -10.70
C ARG A 19 -6.09 0.28 -11.10
N GLY A 20 -6.57 1.43 -10.61
CA GLY A 20 -6.01 2.74 -10.93
C GLY A 20 -4.71 3.07 -10.19
N GLY A 21 -4.20 2.17 -9.35
CA GLY A 21 -2.96 2.33 -8.59
C GLY A 21 -1.89 1.32 -8.95
N GLU A 22 -1.94 0.72 -10.15
CA GLU A 22 -0.90 -0.22 -10.60
C GLU A 22 0.42 0.51 -10.82
N VAL A 23 1.47 0.06 -10.11
CA VAL A 23 2.84 0.59 -10.19
C VAL A 23 3.82 -0.56 -9.96
N THR A 24 5.05 -0.41 -10.46
CA THR A 24 6.19 -1.26 -10.10
C THR A 24 6.66 -0.98 -8.66
N MET A 25 7.44 -1.89 -8.08
CA MET A 25 8.07 -1.65 -6.77
C MET A 25 9.01 -0.44 -6.78
N LYS A 26 9.67 -0.17 -7.91
CA LYS A 26 10.54 1.00 -8.09
C LYS A 26 9.76 2.30 -8.06
N GLU A 27 8.64 2.37 -8.78
CA GLU A 27 7.74 3.55 -8.78
C GLU A 27 7.10 3.76 -7.40
N LEU A 28 6.74 2.68 -6.71
CA LEU A 28 6.25 2.75 -5.33
C LEU A 28 7.29 3.37 -4.39
N ALA A 29 8.54 2.88 -4.45
CA ALA A 29 9.64 3.40 -3.63
C ALA A 29 9.91 4.90 -3.90
N LEU A 30 9.92 5.30 -5.18
CA LEU A 30 10.07 6.71 -5.57
C LEU A 30 8.92 7.57 -5.04
N MET A 31 7.67 7.13 -5.17
CA MET A 31 6.50 7.85 -4.67
C MET A 31 6.53 7.99 -3.14
N MET A 32 6.91 6.94 -2.42
CA MET A 32 7.07 7.00 -0.96
C MET A 32 8.18 7.97 -0.56
N ARG A 33 9.29 8.01 -1.30
CA ARG A 33 10.41 8.92 -1.05
C ARG A 33 10.01 10.40 -1.20
N GLU A 34 9.26 10.73 -2.25
CA GLU A 34 8.67 12.06 -2.43
C GLU A 34 7.73 12.40 -1.27
N LEU A 35 6.80 11.51 -0.93
CA LEU A 35 5.85 11.71 0.15
C LEU A 35 6.55 11.88 1.51
N ALA A 36 7.64 11.16 1.77
CA ALA A 36 8.43 11.32 2.98
C ALA A 36 9.01 12.74 3.10
N ALA A 37 9.55 13.30 2.00
CA ALA A 37 10.02 14.68 1.98
C ALA A 37 8.88 15.66 2.24
N GLU A 38 7.74 15.51 1.55
CA GLU A 38 6.56 16.36 1.72
C GLU A 38 5.98 16.34 3.14
N ILE A 39 5.86 15.14 3.73
CA ILE A 39 5.26 14.96 5.06
C ILE A 39 6.16 15.49 6.16
N THR A 40 7.47 15.30 6.03
CA THR A 40 8.43 15.68 7.09
C THR A 40 9.01 17.07 6.91
N GLY A 41 8.87 17.67 5.73
CA GLY A 41 9.53 18.92 5.34
C GLY A 41 11.06 18.79 5.22
N LYS A 42 11.58 17.57 5.02
CA LYS A 42 13.02 17.29 4.92
C LYS A 42 13.40 16.81 3.53
N ASP A 43 14.01 17.69 2.75
CA ASP A 43 14.46 17.37 1.38
C ASP A 43 15.51 16.26 1.33
N ALA A 44 16.19 15.97 2.45
CA ALA A 44 17.12 14.86 2.57
C ALA A 44 16.49 13.49 2.20
N PHE A 45 15.16 13.35 2.29
CA PHE A 45 14.50 12.14 1.80
C PHE A 45 14.56 12.00 0.28
N LEU A 46 14.51 13.09 -0.50
CA LEU A 46 14.54 13.04 -1.97
C LEU A 46 15.83 12.39 -2.50
N GLU A 47 16.94 12.62 -1.81
CA GLU A 47 18.26 12.10 -2.12
C GLU A 47 18.57 10.76 -1.42
N HIS A 48 17.63 10.22 -0.64
CA HIS A 48 17.85 8.95 0.04
C HIS A 48 18.02 7.83 -1.00
N PRO A 49 19.08 7.01 -0.89
CA PRO A 49 19.39 5.99 -1.90
C PRO A 49 18.28 4.94 -1.95
N ILE A 50 18.00 4.46 -3.16
CA ILE A 50 17.18 3.27 -3.42
C ILE A 50 18.12 2.24 -4.01
N GLU A 51 18.29 1.12 -3.32
CA GLU A 51 19.19 0.05 -3.72
C GLU A 51 18.43 -1.07 -4.43
N GLU A 52 18.95 -1.52 -5.57
CA GLU A 52 18.41 -2.69 -6.27
C GLU A 52 19.03 -3.97 -5.70
N ILE A 53 18.19 -4.86 -5.18
CA ILE A 53 18.58 -6.13 -4.57
C ILE A 53 17.74 -7.25 -5.19
N THR A 54 18.34 -8.41 -5.44
CA THR A 54 17.58 -9.56 -5.97
C THR A 54 16.66 -10.14 -4.90
N GLY A 55 15.56 -10.76 -5.34
CA GLY A 55 14.62 -11.43 -4.45
C GLY A 55 15.30 -12.51 -3.62
N GLU A 56 16.20 -13.30 -4.20
CA GLU A 56 16.95 -14.35 -3.49
C GLU A 56 17.91 -13.77 -2.45
N LYS A 57 18.54 -12.62 -2.74
CA LYS A 57 19.44 -11.97 -1.78
C LYS A 57 18.66 -11.36 -0.60
N PHE A 58 17.44 -10.88 -0.83
CA PHE A 58 16.61 -10.27 0.20
C PHE A 58 15.77 -11.29 0.99
N TYR A 59 15.12 -12.23 0.31
CA TYR A 59 14.19 -13.21 0.88
C TYR A 59 14.77 -14.63 1.05
N GLY A 60 15.86 -14.97 0.35
CA GLY A 60 16.52 -16.27 0.41
C GLY A 60 16.24 -17.18 -0.81
N ASP A 61 16.97 -18.30 -0.85
CA ASP A 61 16.87 -19.29 -1.92
C ASP A 61 15.45 -19.87 -2.03
N GLY A 62 14.97 -20.01 -3.28
CA GLY A 62 13.63 -20.53 -3.57
C GLY A 62 12.51 -19.49 -3.50
N TYR A 63 12.84 -18.20 -3.35
CA TYR A 63 11.86 -17.12 -3.49
C TYR A 63 11.34 -17.01 -4.93
N GLU A 64 10.02 -16.91 -5.08
CA GLU A 64 9.33 -16.67 -6.35
C GLU A 64 8.28 -15.58 -6.11
N ASP A 65 8.20 -14.61 -7.03
CA ASP A 65 7.23 -13.51 -6.95
C ASP A 65 6.24 -13.56 -8.12
N CYS A 66 5.09 -12.92 -7.94
CA CYS A 66 4.11 -12.72 -9.00
C CYS A 66 4.47 -11.48 -9.82
N ASP A 67 4.68 -11.63 -11.13
CA ASP A 67 5.03 -10.52 -12.01
C ASP A 67 4.03 -9.35 -12.00
N ARG A 68 2.73 -9.67 -11.90
CA ARG A 68 1.66 -8.67 -12.03
C ARG A 68 0.38 -9.12 -11.34
N ARG A 69 -0.29 -8.19 -10.65
CA ARG A 69 -1.60 -8.43 -10.02
C ARG A 69 -2.58 -7.30 -10.35
N VAL A 70 -3.52 -7.57 -11.24
CA VAL A 70 -4.63 -6.65 -11.56
C VAL A 70 -5.96 -7.30 -11.17
N PRO A 71 -6.62 -6.85 -10.09
CA PRO A 71 -7.80 -7.53 -9.57
C PRO A 71 -9.02 -7.28 -10.45
N ASP A 72 -9.76 -8.34 -10.78
CA ASP A 72 -11.07 -8.17 -11.40
C ASP A 72 -12.17 -7.85 -10.38
N VAL A 73 -12.54 -6.57 -10.32
CA VAL A 73 -13.51 -6.03 -9.35
C VAL A 73 -14.95 -5.97 -9.88
N SER A 74 -15.21 -6.35 -11.14
CA SER A 74 -16.56 -6.22 -11.74
C SER A 74 -17.64 -6.97 -10.95
N LYS A 75 -17.29 -8.09 -10.30
CA LYS A 75 -18.22 -8.82 -9.42
C LYS A 75 -18.60 -8.02 -8.17
N ALA A 76 -17.63 -7.35 -7.55
CA ALA A 76 -17.87 -6.51 -6.36
C ALA A 76 -18.68 -5.26 -6.74
N GLU A 77 -18.40 -4.65 -7.89
CA GLU A 77 -19.18 -3.54 -8.42
C GLU A 77 -20.65 -3.94 -8.64
N ALA A 78 -20.89 -5.04 -9.37
CA ALA A 78 -22.22 -5.45 -9.77
C ALA A 78 -23.08 -5.96 -8.61
N ARG A 79 -22.50 -6.74 -7.68
CA ARG A 79 -23.26 -7.37 -6.59
C ARG A 79 -23.38 -6.49 -5.35
N LEU A 80 -22.39 -5.62 -5.13
CA LEU A 80 -22.24 -4.92 -3.86
C LEU A 80 -22.13 -3.39 -4.03
N GLY A 81 -22.12 -2.88 -5.26
CA GLY A 81 -22.02 -1.44 -5.54
C GLY A 81 -20.67 -0.84 -5.14
N TRP A 82 -19.65 -1.65 -4.94
CA TRP A 82 -18.36 -1.19 -4.42
C TRP A 82 -17.38 -0.82 -5.49
N LYS A 83 -16.73 0.32 -5.28
CA LYS A 83 -15.63 0.83 -6.09
C LYS A 83 -14.56 1.41 -5.18
N PRO A 84 -13.26 1.23 -5.49
CA PRO A 84 -12.21 1.93 -4.79
C PRO A 84 -12.35 3.44 -5.05
N LYS A 85 -12.17 4.25 -4.00
CA LYS A 85 -12.30 5.72 -4.07
C LYS A 85 -10.98 6.45 -3.83
N THR A 86 -10.10 5.84 -3.04
CA THR A 86 -8.82 6.42 -2.62
C THR A 86 -7.73 6.04 -3.62
N SER A 87 -6.97 7.04 -4.08
CA SER A 87 -5.82 6.82 -4.97
C SER A 87 -4.63 6.22 -4.22
N LEU A 88 -3.68 5.60 -4.94
CA LEU A 88 -2.46 5.05 -4.31
C LEU A 88 -1.68 6.14 -3.54
N ARG A 89 -1.46 7.32 -4.15
CA ARG A 89 -0.73 8.42 -3.51
C ARG A 89 -1.45 8.93 -2.25
N GLU A 90 -2.77 9.01 -2.27
CA GLU A 90 -3.57 9.41 -1.10
C GLU A 90 -3.48 8.36 0.01
N THR A 91 -3.61 7.07 -0.31
CA THR A 91 -3.42 5.98 0.65
C THR A 91 -2.04 6.06 1.29
N LEU A 92 -0.98 6.18 0.49
CA LEU A 92 0.39 6.30 0.98
C LEU A 92 0.59 7.53 1.85
N ARG A 93 0.04 8.70 1.45
CA ARG A 93 0.14 9.92 2.27
C ARG A 93 -0.46 9.69 3.65
N VAL A 94 -1.68 9.17 3.74
CA VAL A 94 -2.34 8.93 5.04
C VAL A 94 -1.56 7.92 5.88
N THR A 95 -1.15 6.80 5.29
CA THR A 95 -0.39 5.75 5.99
C THR A 95 0.95 6.26 6.48
N MET A 96 1.70 6.98 5.65
CA MET A 96 3.02 7.50 6.00
C MET A 96 2.95 8.64 7.00
N THR A 97 1.97 9.54 6.91
CA THR A 97 1.74 10.59 7.92
C THR A 97 1.52 9.94 9.29
N HIS A 98 0.63 8.96 9.37
CA HIS A 98 0.40 8.21 10.61
C HIS A 98 1.70 7.55 11.12
N TYR A 99 2.45 6.91 10.22
CA TYR A 99 3.72 6.28 10.58
C TYR A 99 4.72 7.29 11.17
N PHE A 100 4.91 8.47 10.57
CA PHE A 100 5.80 9.49 11.09
C PHE A 100 5.32 10.09 12.42
N GLU A 101 4.02 10.24 12.64
CA GLU A 101 3.47 10.72 13.92
C GLU A 101 3.70 9.73 15.07
N GLN A 102 3.57 8.43 14.79
CA GLN A 102 3.76 7.38 15.79
C GLN A 102 5.24 7.05 16.01
N TYR A 103 6.01 6.92 14.92
CA TYR A 103 7.36 6.36 14.92
C TYR A 103 8.46 7.34 14.49
N GLY A 104 8.14 8.56 14.08
CA GLY A 104 9.14 9.59 13.73
C GLY A 104 9.77 10.29 14.93
N ARG A 105 9.34 9.96 16.15
CA ARG A 105 9.97 10.43 17.39
C ARG A 105 11.17 9.56 17.77
N PRO A 106 12.15 10.06 18.54
CA PRO A 106 13.23 9.24 19.05
C PRO A 106 12.71 8.02 19.82
N ALA A 107 13.41 6.89 19.73
CA ALA A 107 13.02 5.56 20.21
C ALA A 107 12.53 5.46 21.68
N GLY A 108 12.76 6.49 22.51
CA GLY A 108 12.28 6.57 23.90
C GLY A 108 10.89 7.20 24.10
N LEU A 109 10.20 7.62 23.04
CA LEU A 109 8.90 8.30 23.10
C LEU A 109 7.80 7.62 22.26
N HIS A 110 8.04 6.39 21.79
CA HIS A 110 7.01 5.62 21.11
C HIS A 110 5.96 5.13 22.11
N PRO A 111 4.66 5.29 21.82
CA PRO A 111 3.64 4.58 22.59
C PRO A 111 3.90 3.07 22.47
N ALA A 112 3.68 2.34 23.57
CA ALA A 112 3.74 0.88 23.56
C ALA A 112 2.84 0.36 22.43
N GLN A 113 3.36 -0.57 21.61
CA GLN A 113 2.53 -1.25 20.63
C GLN A 113 1.40 -2.00 21.38
N PRO A 114 0.15 -1.94 20.90
CA PRO A 114 -0.97 -2.65 21.51
C PRO A 114 -0.78 -4.17 21.50
#